data_AF-A0A164SJZ1-F1
#
_entry.id   AF-A0A164SJZ1-F1
#
_cell.length_a   1.000
_cell.length_b   1.000
_cell.length_c   1.000
_cell.angle_alpha   90.00
_cell.angle_beta   90.00
_cell.angle_gamma   90.00
#
_symmetry.space_group_name_H-M   'P 1'
#
loop_
_entity.id
_entity.type
_entity.pdbx_description
1 polymer ?
#
loop_
_entity_poly.entity_id
_entity_poly.type
_entity_poly.pdbx_seq_one_letter_code
_entity_poly.pdbx_strand_id
1 'polypeptide(L)'
;KAKPLLTSPQKRMNHILSEQKRRNLIRQGYADLTTLLAPEGAPPGTGMPTRGRPKGSGRGRNGSGNGEGTARGKSGILFRAVEYVKWLEEGNRLLKLEVGEVEKASGI
;
A
#
# COMPACT_ATOMS: atom_id res chain seq x y z
N LYS A 1 23.16 -9.29 -36.62
CA LYS A 1 24.22 -8.47 -35.99
C LYS A 1 24.19 -8.71 -34.48
N ALA A 2 25.30 -9.15 -33.88
CA ALA A 2 25.37 -9.36 -32.43
C ALA A 2 25.37 -8.01 -31.68
N LYS A 3 24.65 -7.92 -30.56
CA LYS A 3 24.67 -6.73 -29.71
C LYS A 3 26.07 -6.61 -29.08
N PRO A 4 26.76 -5.45 -29.18
CA PRO A 4 28.08 -5.29 -28.60
C PRO A 4 28.04 -5.44 -27.07
N LEU A 5 29.08 -6.06 -26.51
CA LEU A 5 29.19 -6.28 -25.07
C LEU A 5 29.34 -4.94 -24.34
N LEU A 6 28.56 -4.74 -23.27
CA LEU A 6 28.64 -3.55 -22.45
C LEU A 6 29.97 -3.48 -21.68
N THR A 7 30.56 -2.28 -21.63
CA THR A 7 31.74 -2.01 -20.79
C THR A 7 31.39 -2.08 -19.30
N SER A 8 32.39 -2.25 -18.43
CA SER A 8 32.17 -2.28 -16.98
C SER A 8 31.46 -1.01 -16.43
N PRO A 9 31.85 0.23 -16.84
CA PRO A 9 31.11 1.43 -16.48
C PRO A 9 29.65 1.43 -16.95
N GLN A 10 29.39 0.97 -18.18
CA GLN A 10 28.02 0.87 -18.72
C GLN A 10 27.17 -0.14 -17.94
N LYS A 11 27.73 -1.29 -17.57
CA LYS A 11 27.05 -2.29 -16.73
C LYS A 11 26.67 -1.70 -15.36
N ARG A 12 27.59 -0.96 -14.72
CA ARG A 12 27.33 -0.29 -13.43
C ARG A 12 26.20 0.72 -13.55
N MET A 13 26.24 1.58 -14.56
CA MET A 13 25.20 2.59 -14.78
C MET A 13 23.83 1.95 -15.05
N ASN A 14 23.78 0.94 -15.92
CA ASN A 14 22.55 0.21 -16.20
C ASN A 14 21.99 -0.48 -14.96
N HIS A 15 22.86 -1.07 -14.13
CA HIS A 15 22.46 -1.67 -12.86
C HIS A 15 21.80 -0.64 -11.93
N ILE A 16 22.42 0.52 -11.72
CA ILE A 16 21.88 1.61 -10.88
C ILE A 16 20.52 2.07 -11.40
N LEU A 17 20.40 2.34 -12.71
CA LEU A 17 19.16 2.80 -13.32
C LEU A 17 18.04 1.75 -13.22
N SER A 18 18.35 0.49 -13.50
CA SER A 18 17.37 -0.60 -13.41
C SER A 18 16.86 -0.79 -11.98
N GLU A 19 17.75 -0.70 -10.99
CA GLU A 19 17.39 -0.84 -9.59
C GLU A 19 16.59 0.37 -9.10
N GLN A 20 16.94 1.58 -9.53
CA GLN A 20 16.15 2.77 -9.22
C GLN A 20 14.74 2.68 -9.79
N LYS A 21 14.61 2.23 -11.05
CA LYS A 21 13.30 1.99 -11.67
C LYS A 21 12.49 0.97 -10.87
N ARG A 22 13.09 -0.17 -10.51
CA ARG A 22 12.45 -1.21 -9.69
C ARG A 22 11.96 -0.66 -8.35
N ARG A 23 12.80 0.11 -7.64
CA ARG A 23 12.45 0.73 -6.35
C ARG A 23 11.35 1.77 -6.47
N ASN A 24 11.31 2.53 -7.57
CA ASN A 24 10.26 3.50 -7.84
C ASN A 24 8.91 2.83 -8.07
N LEU A 25 8.87 1.74 -8.86
CA LEU A 25 7.66 0.95 -9.05
C LEU A 25 7.12 0.37 -7.73
N ILE A 26 8.00 -0.18 -6.90
CA ILE A 26 7.60 -0.68 -5.57
C ILE A 26 7.02 0.46 -4.73
N ARG A 27 7.63 1.65 -4.75
CA ARG A 27 7.11 2.80 -4.00
C ARG A 27 5.73 3.23 -4.48
N GLN A 28 5.51 3.22 -5.80
CA GLN A 28 4.19 3.52 -6.36
C GLN A 28 3.15 2.51 -5.88
N GLY A 29 3.44 1.21 -5.97
CA GLY A 29 2.51 0.17 -5.50
C GLY A 29 2.18 0.28 -4.00
N TYR A 30 3.12 0.72 -3.17
CA TYR A 30 2.82 1.01 -1.76
C TYR A 30 1.94 2.26 -1.58
N ALA A 31 2.08 3.27 -2.43
CA ALA A 31 1.22 4.45 -2.39
C ALA A 31 -0.22 4.08 -2.75
N ASP A 32 -0.40 3.33 -3.85
CA ASP A 32 -1.70 2.85 -4.31
C ASP A 32 -2.36 1.98 -3.24
N LEU A 33 -1.62 1.03 -2.65
CA LEU A 33 -2.12 0.19 -1.56
C LEU A 33 -2.49 1.01 -0.31
N THR A 34 -1.72 2.04 0.02
CA THR A 34 -2.04 2.90 1.17
C THR A 34 -3.33 3.67 0.94
N THR A 35 -3.56 4.13 -0.29
CA THR A 35 -4.80 4.79 -0.68
C THR A 35 -6.00 3.85 -0.57
N LEU A 36 -5.89 2.60 -1.04
CA LEU A 36 -6.97 1.61 -0.93
C LEU A 36 -7.32 1.24 0.52
N LEU A 37 -6.34 1.29 1.43
CA LEU A 37 -6.53 0.99 2.85
C LEU A 37 -6.87 2.21 3.69
N ALA A 38 -6.93 3.40 3.09
CA ALA A 38 -7.28 4.61 3.82
C ALA A 38 -8.81 4.66 4.03
N PRO A 39 -9.28 5.12 5.19
CA PRO A 39 -10.71 5.34 5.39
C PRO A 39 -11.23 6.38 4.39
N GLU A 40 -12.50 6.24 4.00
CA GLU A 40 -13.15 7.16 3.07
C GLU A 40 -13.00 8.62 3.51
N GLY A 41 -12.61 9.48 2.58
CA GLY A 41 -12.35 10.90 2.84
C GLY A 41 -10.99 11.23 3.48
N ALA A 42 -10.11 10.25 3.68
CA ALA A 42 -8.75 10.51 4.16
C ALA A 42 -7.92 11.30 3.13
N PRO A 43 -7.12 12.29 3.58
CA PRO A 43 -6.24 13.04 2.68
C PRO A 43 -5.23 12.15 1.93
N PRO A 44 -4.89 12.47 0.67
CA PRO A 44 -3.86 11.73 -0.08
C PRO A 44 -2.54 11.68 0.69
N GLY A 45 -2.00 10.47 0.90
CA GLY A 45 -0.73 10.25 1.59
C GLY A 45 -0.82 9.97 3.09
N THR A 46 -2.02 9.89 3.68
CA THR A 46 -2.19 9.40 5.07
C THR A 46 -1.67 7.96 5.21
N GLY A 47 -0.76 7.74 6.17
CA GLY A 47 -0.22 6.40 6.44
C GLY A 47 0.94 5.95 5.55
N MET A 48 1.40 6.80 4.61
CA MET A 48 2.55 6.50 3.77
C MET A 48 3.84 6.52 4.61
N PRO A 49 4.64 5.44 4.68
CA PRO A 49 5.93 5.46 5.36
C PRO A 49 6.86 6.47 4.69
N THR A 50 7.09 7.61 5.36
CA THR A 50 7.99 8.65 4.89
C THR A 50 9.43 8.19 5.04
N ARG A 51 10.22 8.41 3.98
CA ARG A 51 11.62 7.99 3.93
C ARG A 51 12.48 8.98 4.71
N GLY A 52 13.12 8.49 5.79
CA GLY A 52 14.42 9.00 6.24
C GLY A 52 14.52 10.49 6.57
N ARG A 53 13.44 11.16 7.00
CA ARG A 53 13.61 12.45 7.68
C ARG A 53 14.19 12.13 9.07
N PRO A 54 15.41 12.58 9.41
CA PRO A 54 15.88 12.47 10.78
C PRO A 54 14.82 13.11 11.66
N LYS A 55 14.55 12.57 12.85
CA LYS A 55 13.80 13.30 13.87
C LYS A 55 14.58 14.57 14.20
N GLY A 56 14.31 15.64 13.44
CA GLY A 56 14.77 16.98 13.74
C GLY A 56 14.16 17.35 15.08
N SER A 57 15.03 17.73 16.02
CA SER A 57 14.70 18.32 17.29
C SER A 57 13.72 19.48 17.10
N GLY A 58 12.44 19.23 17.34
CA GLY A 58 11.38 20.21 17.15
C GLY A 58 10.22 19.87 18.07
N ARG A 59 10.26 20.48 19.25
CA ARG A 59 9.16 20.55 20.21
C ARG A 59 7.93 21.08 19.46
N GLY A 60 6.87 20.29 19.36
CA GLY A 60 5.64 20.67 18.66
C GLY A 60 4.50 19.73 19.05
N ARG A 61 3.53 20.30 19.75
CA ARG A 61 2.50 19.69 20.57
C ARG A 61 1.23 19.49 19.72
N ASN A 62 0.47 18.43 20.06
CA ASN A 62 -0.93 18.15 19.72
C ASN A 62 -1.30 17.67 18.30
N GLY A 63 -1.90 16.47 18.27
CA GLY A 63 -2.65 15.92 17.16
C GLY A 63 -2.98 14.44 17.38
N SER A 64 -3.95 14.18 18.27
CA SER A 64 -4.90 13.04 18.32
C SER A 64 -4.51 11.73 17.60
N GLY A 65 -4.52 10.54 18.19
CA GLY A 65 -5.17 10.04 19.39
C GLY A 65 -5.09 8.51 19.34
N ASN A 66 -5.18 7.90 20.52
CA ASN A 66 -5.56 6.51 20.82
C ASN A 66 -5.13 5.37 19.89
N GLY A 67 -4.31 4.48 20.49
CA GLY A 67 -4.65 3.07 20.49
C GLY A 67 -4.01 2.23 19.41
N GLU A 68 -3.38 1.15 19.86
CA GLU A 68 -3.24 -0.10 19.10
C GLU A 68 -2.09 -0.15 18.08
N GLY A 69 -0.92 -0.60 18.57
CA GLY A 69 -0.06 -1.61 17.93
C GLY A 69 0.40 -1.44 16.48
N THR A 70 0.16 -0.30 15.83
CA THR A 70 0.27 -0.19 14.38
C THR A 70 1.73 -0.12 13.96
N ALA A 71 2.16 -1.19 13.28
CA ALA A 71 3.38 -1.27 12.50
C ALA A 71 3.44 -0.09 11.49
N ARG A 72 3.96 1.05 11.93
CA ARG A 72 4.27 2.21 11.10
C ARG A 72 5.46 1.86 10.20
N GLY A 73 5.17 1.23 9.07
CA GLY A 73 6.17 0.76 8.12
C GLY A 73 5.59 -0.05 6.97
N LYS A 74 6.44 -0.38 5.99
CA LYS A 74 6.06 -1.17 4.81
C LYS A 74 5.42 -2.52 5.19
N SER A 75 5.92 -3.18 6.22
CA SER A 75 5.38 -4.45 6.72
C SER A 75 3.96 -4.29 7.27
N GLY A 76 3.70 -3.25 8.05
CA GLY A 76 2.36 -3.02 8.61
C GLY A 76 1.30 -2.73 7.56
N ILE A 77 1.66 -2.07 6.45
CA ILE A 77 0.73 -1.90 5.32
C ILE A 77 0.38 -3.25 4.71
N LEU A 78 1.35 -4.15 4.54
CA LEU A 78 1.09 -5.48 3.97
C LEU A 78 0.19 -6.32 4.89
N PHE A 79 0.42 -6.30 6.21
CA PHE A 79 -0.44 -7.00 7.15
C PHE A 79 -1.88 -6.46 7.13
N ARG A 80 -2.05 -5.13 7.15
CA ARG A 80 -3.38 -4.51 7.02
C ARG A 80 -4.05 -4.86 5.69
N ALA A 81 -3.29 -4.96 4.60
CA ALA A 81 -3.81 -5.37 3.30
C ALA A 81 -4.39 -6.78 3.32
N VAL A 82 -3.68 -7.74 3.95
CA VAL A 82 -4.15 -9.13 4.09
C VAL A 82 -5.45 -9.18 4.87
N GLU A 83 -5.52 -8.48 6.00
CA GLU A 83 -6.74 -8.46 6.82
C GLU A 83 -7.91 -7.77 6.10
N TYR A 84 -7.63 -6.70 5.34
CA TYR A 84 -8.65 -6.02 4.56
C TYR A 84 -9.23 -6.90 3.44
N VAL A 85 -8.39 -7.68 2.74
CA VAL A 85 -8.85 -8.63 1.72
C VAL A 85 -9.78 -9.67 2.34
N LYS A 86 -9.40 -10.29 3.46
CA LYS A 86 -10.24 -11.26 4.16
C LYS A 86 -11.59 -10.67 4.58
N TRP A 87 -11.57 -9.44 5.09
CA TRP A 87 -12.79 -8.73 5.48
C TRP A 87 -13.71 -8.48 4.27
N LEU A 88 -13.15 -8.06 3.12
CA LEU A 88 -13.92 -7.88 1.88
C LEU A 88 -14.50 -9.19 1.35
N GLU A 89 -13.72 -10.29 1.39
CA GLU A 89 -14.18 -11.61 0.94
C GLU A 89 -15.38 -12.10 1.77
N GLU A 90 -15.29 -11.97 3.09
CA GLU A 90 -16.39 -12.34 3.99
C GLU A 90 -17.61 -11.44 3.79
N GLY A 91 -17.41 -10.12 3.69
CA GLY A 91 -18.49 -9.17 3.40
C GLY A 91 -19.19 -9.49 2.08
N ASN A 92 -18.43 -9.76 1.02
CA ASN A 92 -18.97 -10.16 -0.29
C ASN A 92 -19.75 -11.48 -0.21
N ARG A 93 -19.26 -12.45 0.56
CA ARG A 93 -19.95 -13.73 0.75
C ARG A 93 -21.30 -13.53 1.43
N LEU A 94 -21.34 -12.75 2.52
CA LEU A 94 -22.57 -12.46 3.26
C LEU A 94 -23.57 -11.66 2.42
N LEU A 95 -23.11 -10.63 1.71
CA LEU A 95 -23.96 -9.83 0.82
C LEU A 95 -24.59 -10.67 -0.29
N LYS A 96 -23.83 -11.60 -0.88
CA LYS A 96 -24.38 -12.51 -1.90
C LYS A 96 -25.46 -13.45 -1.35
N LEU A 97 -25.29 -13.92 -0.12
CA LEU A 97 -26.32 -14.72 0.53
C LEU A 97 -27.60 -13.90 0.76
N GLU A 98 -27.45 -12.70 1.32
CA GLU A 98 -28.58 -11.79 1.56
C GLU A 98 -29.31 -11.44 0.26
N VAL A 99 -28.58 -11.09 -0.80
CA VAL A 99 -29.15 -10.82 -2.11
C VAL A 99 -29.95 -12.03 -2.60
N GLY A 100 -29.41 -13.24 -2.50
CA GLY A 100 -30.11 -14.45 -2.92
C GLY A 100 -31.39 -14.73 -2.11
N GLU A 101 -31.41 -14.40 -0.81
CA GLU A 101 -32.63 -14.51 0.00
C GLU A 101 -33.67 -13.45 -0.37
N VAL A 102 -33.23 -12.21 -0.61
CA VAL A 102 -34.10 -11.11 -1.05
C VAL A 102 -34.69 -11.37 -2.44
N GLU A 103 -33.90 -11.90 -3.37
CA GLU A 103 -34.35 -12.29 -4.72
C GLU A 103 -35.44 -13.36 -4.63
N LYS A 104 -35.21 -14.43 -3.86
CA LYS A 104 -36.23 -15.47 -3.59
C LYS A 104 -37.51 -14.90 -2.98
N ALA A 105 -37.38 -14.03 -1.97
CA ALA A 105 -38.53 -13.42 -1.31
C ALA A 105 -39.32 -12.48 -2.25
N SER A 106 -38.63 -11.88 -3.22
CA SER A 106 -39.22 -10.99 -4.23
C SER A 106 -39.76 -11.74 -5.46
N GLY A 107 -39.56 -13.06 -5.53
CA GLY A 107 -40.02 -13.89 -6.64
C GLY A 107 -39.25 -13.67 -7.95
N ILE A 108 -38.00 -13.20 -7.87
CA ILE A 108 -37.07 -13.01 -8.99
C ILE A 108 -35.99 -14.08 -8.93
#